data_AF-A0A060WLY1-F1
#
_entry.id   AF-A0A060WLY1-F1
#
_cell.length_a   1.000
_cell.length_b   1.000
_cell.length_c   1.000
_cell.angle_alpha   90.00
_cell.angle_beta   90.00
_cell.angle_gamma   90.00
#
_symmetry.space_group_name_H-M   'P 1'
#
loop_
_entity.id
_entity.type
_entity.pdbx_description
1 polymer ?
#
loop_
_entity_poly.entity_id
_entity_poly.type
_entity_poly.pdbx_seq_one_letter_code
_entity_poly.pdbx_strand_id
1 'polypeptide(L)'
;MLRYQTVLWTFSLLSVAAGSDFKARNCSGVKEASIAKSFSFENVPLQQMSGDHLRVCPQGNTCCSSEMEDKFGQQSKLELENLVDETSKELRSTFVSRHKKFDGKRRSLSIICFDISQVGFNRIST
;
A
#
# COMPACT_ATOMS: atom_id res chain seq x y z
N MET A 1 6.17 12.31 55.18
CA MET A 1 5.21 11.97 54.09
C MET A 1 5.72 12.30 52.69
N LEU A 2 6.31 13.48 52.42
CA LEU A 2 6.85 13.81 51.08
C LEU A 2 7.85 12.79 50.51
N ARG A 3 8.75 12.24 51.35
CA ARG A 3 9.80 11.30 50.93
C ARG A 3 9.25 9.97 50.38
N TYR A 4 8.07 9.54 50.85
CA TYR A 4 7.43 8.30 50.40
C TYR A 4 6.76 8.48 49.03
N GLN A 5 6.15 9.64 48.82
CA GLN A 5 5.48 9.99 47.56
C GLN A 5 6.48 10.17 46.41
N THR A 6 7.66 10.76 46.69
CA THR A 6 8.76 10.84 45.71
C THR A 6 9.31 9.47 45.34
N VAL A 7 9.44 8.55 46.31
CA VAL A 7 9.93 7.18 46.05
C VAL A 7 8.94 6.41 45.17
N LEU A 8 7.65 6.51 45.44
CA LEU A 8 6.60 5.91 44.62
C LEU A 8 6.61 6.43 43.18
N TRP A 9 6.78 7.75 42.99
CA TRP A 9 6.85 8.35 41.65
C TRP A 9 8.10 7.91 40.88
N THR A 10 9.24 7.81 41.55
CA THR A 10 10.47 7.30 40.91
C THR A 10 10.36 5.82 40.54
N PHE A 11 9.68 5.00 41.36
CA PHE A 11 9.44 3.59 41.05
C PHE A 11 8.50 3.40 39.86
N SER A 12 7.43 4.19 39.77
CA SER A 12 6.55 4.19 38.61
C SER A 12 7.27 4.59 37.32
N LEU A 13 8.16 5.60 37.36
CA LEU A 13 8.96 6.01 36.19
C LEU A 13 9.99 4.95 35.77
N LEU A 14 10.64 4.27 36.72
CA LEU A 14 11.63 3.24 36.45
C LEU A 14 11.02 1.96 35.83
N SER A 15 9.78 1.64 36.21
CA SER A 15 9.05 0.46 35.71
C SER A 15 8.64 0.61 34.24
N VAL A 16 8.37 1.85 33.81
CA VAL A 16 8.01 2.15 32.42
C VAL A 16 9.21 2.06 31.48
N ALA A 17 10.42 2.44 31.93
CA ALA A 17 11.63 2.34 31.12
C ALA A 17 12.11 0.89 30.91
N ALA A 18 11.97 0.02 31.92
CA ALA A 18 12.41 -1.37 31.80
C ALA A 18 11.52 -2.24 30.87
N GLY A 19 10.27 -1.83 30.64
CA GLY A 19 9.32 -2.55 29.79
C GLY A 19 9.56 -2.38 28.28
N SER A 20 10.17 -1.26 27.86
CA SER A 20 10.43 -0.99 26.43
C SER A 20 11.57 -1.83 25.85
N ASP A 21 12.60 -2.13 26.64
CA ASP A 21 13.78 -2.87 26.19
C ASP A 21 13.52 -4.38 26.07
N PHE A 22 12.61 -4.94 26.86
CA PHE A 22 12.28 -6.36 26.80
C PHE A 22 11.42 -6.71 25.57
N LYS A 23 10.54 -5.79 25.16
CA LYS A 23 9.80 -5.89 23.88
C LYS A 23 10.73 -5.67 22.68
N ALA A 24 11.75 -4.83 22.81
CA ALA A 24 12.75 -4.68 21.76
C ALA A 24 13.47 -6.01 21.49
N ARG A 25 13.80 -6.79 22.53
CA ARG A 25 14.53 -8.06 22.36
C ARG A 25 13.72 -9.23 21.80
N ASN A 26 12.39 -9.21 21.87
CA ASN A 26 11.56 -10.31 21.40
C ASN A 26 11.01 -10.05 19.99
N CYS A 27 11.09 -11.05 19.13
CA CYS A 27 10.64 -10.95 17.74
C CYS A 27 9.23 -11.54 17.53
N SER A 28 8.45 -11.70 18.59
CA SER A 28 7.13 -12.37 18.53
C SER A 28 6.12 -11.62 17.66
N GLY A 29 6.08 -10.28 17.77
CA GLY A 29 5.20 -9.47 16.92
C GLY A 29 5.58 -9.53 15.43
N VAL A 30 6.88 -9.62 15.12
CA VAL A 30 7.36 -9.78 13.74
C VAL A 30 7.01 -11.17 13.20
N LYS A 31 7.11 -12.21 14.05
CA LYS A 31 6.67 -13.56 13.71
C LYS A 31 5.17 -13.59 13.38
N GLU A 32 4.32 -12.98 14.20
CA GLU A 32 2.87 -12.91 13.96
C GLU A 32 2.55 -12.18 12.65
N ALA A 33 3.18 -11.03 12.41
CA ALA A 33 3.00 -10.27 11.17
C ALA A 33 3.46 -11.07 9.93
N SER A 34 4.53 -11.85 10.05
CA SER A 34 5.04 -12.69 8.96
C SER A 34 4.09 -13.84 8.62
N ILE A 35 3.51 -14.48 9.64
CA ILE A 35 2.49 -15.53 9.49
C ILE A 35 1.23 -14.94 8.84
N ALA A 36 0.80 -13.75 9.24
CA ALA A 36 -0.36 -13.07 8.65
C ALA A 36 -0.19 -12.78 7.16
N LYS A 37 1.05 -12.57 6.69
CA LYS A 37 1.39 -12.37 5.28
C LYS A 37 1.66 -13.71 4.55
N SER A 38 1.28 -14.84 5.15
CA SER A 38 1.42 -16.22 4.64
C SER A 38 2.85 -16.69 4.41
N PHE A 39 3.83 -16.08 5.07
CA PHE A 39 5.21 -16.57 5.02
C PHE A 39 5.44 -17.62 6.10
N SER A 40 5.57 -18.88 5.69
CA SER A 40 6.15 -19.94 6.53
C SER A 40 7.66 -19.78 6.56
N PHE A 41 8.15 -18.78 7.29
CA PHE A 41 9.54 -18.77 7.69
C PHE A 41 9.70 -19.82 8.79
N GLU A 42 10.28 -20.98 8.44
CA GLU A 42 10.61 -22.04 9.40
C GLU A 42 11.48 -21.51 10.56
N ASN A 43 12.19 -20.40 10.38
CA ASN A 43 13.08 -19.83 11.40
C ASN A 43 13.02 -18.29 11.42
N VAL A 44 11.92 -17.72 11.94
CA VAL A 44 11.98 -16.33 12.46
C VAL A 44 12.89 -16.34 13.68
N PRO A 45 13.95 -15.51 13.74
CA PRO A 45 14.81 -15.42 14.91
C PRO A 45 13.95 -15.17 16.15
N LEU A 46 14.13 -15.96 17.21
CA LEU A 46 13.39 -15.75 18.47
C LEU A 46 13.84 -14.49 19.20
N GLN A 47 15.05 -14.01 18.88
CA GLN A 47 15.71 -12.88 19.49
C GLN A 47 16.35 -11.99 18.41
N GLN A 48 16.48 -10.69 18.70
CA GLN A 48 17.15 -9.73 17.80
C GLN A 48 18.57 -10.17 17.44
N MET A 49 18.94 -9.94 16.18
CA MET A 49 20.27 -10.17 15.61
C MET A 49 20.86 -8.85 15.08
N SER A 50 22.17 -8.81 14.85
CA SER A 50 22.76 -7.67 14.13
C SER A 50 22.21 -7.61 12.71
N GLY A 51 21.87 -6.42 12.24
CA GLY A 51 21.30 -6.17 10.92
C GLY A 51 22.31 -5.80 9.84
N ASP A 52 23.62 -5.96 10.09
CA ASP A 52 24.70 -5.61 9.15
C ASP A 52 24.57 -6.31 7.78
N HIS A 53 23.80 -7.41 7.72
CA HIS A 53 23.50 -8.16 6.50
C HIS A 53 22.37 -7.57 5.66
N LEU A 54 21.58 -6.64 6.20
CA LEU A 54 20.41 -6.07 5.53
C LEU A 54 20.81 -4.91 4.61
N ARG A 55 20.10 -4.73 3.50
CA ARG A 55 20.42 -3.67 2.51
C ARG A 55 19.39 -2.57 2.43
N VAL A 56 18.12 -2.89 2.67
CA VAL A 56 16.98 -1.99 2.55
C VAL A 56 16.56 -1.49 3.94
N CYS A 57 16.52 -2.39 4.91
CA CYS A 57 16.24 -2.05 6.30
C CYS A 57 17.39 -1.24 6.93
N PRO A 58 17.10 -0.39 7.93
CA PRO A 58 18.13 0.34 8.66
C PRO A 58 19.11 -0.61 9.36
N GLN A 59 20.39 -0.23 9.38
CA GLN A 59 21.44 -0.97 10.07
C GLN A 59 21.25 -0.87 11.60
N GLY A 60 21.16 -2.01 12.29
CA GLY A 60 20.93 -2.08 13.73
C GLY A 60 20.37 -3.43 14.17
N ASN A 61 19.99 -3.55 15.45
CA ASN A 61 19.36 -4.77 15.97
C ASN A 61 17.99 -5.00 15.29
N THR A 62 17.83 -6.16 14.67
CA THR A 62 16.69 -6.49 13.81
C THR A 62 16.17 -7.89 14.07
N CYS A 63 14.90 -8.10 13.74
CA CYS A 63 14.22 -9.40 13.73
C CYS A 63 14.09 -9.98 12.31
N CYS A 64 14.76 -9.38 11.34
CA CYS A 64 14.68 -9.73 9.93
C CYS A 64 15.98 -10.39 9.47
N SER A 65 15.89 -11.59 8.89
CA SER A 65 17.01 -12.21 8.18
C SER A 65 17.14 -11.69 6.75
N SER A 66 18.28 -11.93 6.09
CA SER A 66 18.44 -11.58 4.68
C SER A 66 17.37 -12.26 3.80
N GLU A 67 17.04 -13.53 4.07
CA GLU A 67 15.99 -14.25 3.33
C GLU A 67 14.61 -13.61 3.51
N MET A 68 14.30 -13.13 4.72
CA MET A 68 13.08 -12.39 4.98
C MET A 68 13.05 -11.07 4.22
N GLU A 69 14.14 -10.30 4.25
CA GLU A 69 14.24 -9.03 3.54
C GLU A 69 14.07 -9.20 2.02
N ASP A 70 14.71 -10.23 1.46
CA ASP A 70 14.57 -10.53 0.02
C ASP A 70 13.13 -10.89 -0.34
N LYS A 71 12.46 -11.74 0.44
CA LYS A 71 11.05 -12.10 0.20
C LYS A 71 10.11 -10.91 0.40
N PHE A 72 10.31 -10.10 1.43
CA PHE A 72 9.52 -8.88 1.64
C PHE A 72 9.74 -7.88 0.51
N GLY A 73 10.97 -7.73 0.04
CA GLY A 73 11.30 -6.88 -1.11
C GLY A 73 10.61 -7.34 -2.39
N GLN A 74 10.67 -8.63 -2.70
CA GLN A 74 9.97 -9.20 -3.86
C GLN A 74 8.46 -9.04 -3.75
N GLN A 75 7.88 -9.34 -2.59
CA GLN A 75 6.44 -9.23 -2.38
C GLN A 75 5.96 -7.78 -2.48
N SER A 76 6.68 -6.85 -1.86
CA SER A 76 6.34 -5.42 -1.92
C SER A 76 6.41 -4.89 -3.34
N LYS A 77 7.43 -5.32 -4.12
CA LYS A 77 7.54 -4.97 -5.53
C LYS A 77 6.34 -5.49 -6.34
N LEU A 78 6.00 -6.77 -6.18
CA LEU A 78 4.86 -7.37 -6.90
C LEU A 78 3.53 -6.71 -6.53
N GLU A 79 3.31 -6.45 -5.24
CA GLU A 79 2.10 -5.78 -4.74
C GLU A 79 1.97 -4.36 -5.32
N LEU A 80 3.08 -3.62 -5.37
CA LEU A 80 3.12 -2.30 -5.98
C LEU A 80 2.85 -2.34 -7.49
N GLU A 81 3.51 -3.25 -8.22
CA GLU A 81 3.32 -3.42 -9.67
C GLU A 81 1.86 -3.75 -10.00
N ASN A 82 1.24 -4.67 -9.26
CA ASN A 82 -0.17 -5.00 -9.42
C ASN A 82 -1.08 -3.81 -9.13
N LEU A 83 -0.84 -3.07 -8.05
CA LEU A 83 -1.66 -1.90 -7.70
C LEU A 83 -1.59 -0.82 -8.79
N VAL A 84 -0.39 -0.57 -9.32
CA VAL A 84 -0.17 0.40 -10.41
C VAL A 84 -0.87 -0.06 -11.70
N ASP A 85 -0.77 -1.34 -12.04
CA ASP A 85 -1.40 -1.90 -13.24
C ASP A 85 -2.93 -1.82 -13.15
N GLU A 86 -3.52 -2.23 -12.02
CA GLU A 86 -4.97 -2.16 -11.80
C GLU A 86 -5.48 -0.72 -11.85
N THR A 87 -4.82 0.20 -11.13
CA THR A 87 -5.18 1.63 -11.17
C THR A 87 -5.10 2.18 -12.60
N SER A 88 -4.08 1.79 -13.36
CA SER A 88 -3.90 2.21 -14.76
C SER A 88 -5.01 1.68 -15.66
N LYS A 89 -5.43 0.43 -15.47
CA LYS A 89 -6.55 -0.18 -16.19
C LYS A 89 -7.86 0.54 -15.89
N GLU A 90 -8.13 0.86 -14.62
CA GLU A 90 -9.33 1.58 -14.21
C GLU A 90 -9.41 2.98 -14.85
N LEU A 91 -8.31 3.74 -14.79
CA LEU A 91 -8.21 5.05 -15.41
C LEU A 91 -8.41 4.98 -16.93
N ARG A 92 -7.71 4.04 -17.59
CA ARG A 92 -7.83 3.83 -19.04
C ARG A 92 -9.25 3.42 -19.43
N SER A 93 -9.87 2.49 -18.72
CA SER A 93 -11.24 2.04 -18.96
C SER A 93 -12.22 3.20 -18.85
N THR A 94 -12.06 4.02 -17.81
CA THR A 94 -12.86 5.24 -17.62
C THR A 94 -12.69 6.19 -18.79
N PHE A 95 -11.45 6.50 -19.18
CA PHE A 95 -11.18 7.42 -20.29
C PHE A 95 -11.78 6.91 -21.60
N VAL A 96 -11.55 5.64 -21.94
CA VAL A 96 -12.08 5.01 -23.17
C VAL A 96 -13.62 5.01 -23.17
N SER A 97 -14.25 4.68 -22.05
CA SER A 97 -15.71 4.69 -21.91
C SER A 97 -16.29 6.09 -22.13
N ARG A 98 -15.69 7.11 -21.49
CA ARG A 98 -16.11 8.51 -21.62
C ARG A 98 -15.90 9.02 -23.05
N HIS A 99 -14.77 8.71 -23.66
CA HIS A 99 -14.45 9.06 -25.05
C HIS A 99 -15.45 8.44 -26.02
N LYS A 100 -15.74 7.13 -25.90
CA LYS A 100 -16.71 6.44 -26.74
C LYS A 100 -18.11 7.07 -26.65
N LYS A 101 -18.54 7.47 -25.45
CA LYS A 101 -19.81 8.19 -25.25
C LYS A 101 -19.82 9.55 -25.94
N PHE A 102 -18.72 10.28 -25.88
CA PHE A 102 -18.58 11.57 -26.55
C PHE A 102 -18.60 11.42 -28.09
N ASP A 103 -17.83 10.48 -28.63
CA ASP A 103 -17.81 10.18 -30.07
C ASP A 103 -19.19 9.75 -30.58
N GLY A 104 -19.90 8.92 -29.82
CA GLY A 104 -21.27 8.52 -30.16
C GLY A 104 -22.21 9.72 -30.26
N LYS A 105 -22.14 10.66 -29.32
CA LYS A 105 -22.92 11.92 -29.37
C LYS A 105 -22.54 12.76 -30.59
N ARG A 106 -21.24 12.92 -30.87
CA ARG A 106 -20.76 13.67 -32.03
C ARG A 106 -21.26 13.06 -33.34
N ARG A 107 -21.19 11.74 -33.47
CA ARG A 107 -21.68 11.02 -34.66
C ARG A 107 -23.19 11.14 -34.82
N SER A 108 -23.96 11.01 -33.74
CA SER A 108 -25.41 11.23 -33.76
C SER A 108 -25.78 12.65 -34.18
N LEU A 109 -25.10 13.66 -33.65
CA LEU A 109 -25.33 15.05 -34.03
C LEU A 109 -25.02 15.30 -35.51
N SER A 110 -23.95 14.70 -36.04
CA SER A 110 -23.62 14.78 -37.46
C SER A 110 -24.70 14.20 -38.37
N ILE A 111 -25.35 13.10 -37.97
CA ILE A 111 -26.46 12.49 -38.73
C ILE A 111 -27.66 13.43 -38.72
N ILE A 112 -28.06 13.94 -37.56
CA ILE A 112 -29.18 14.88 -37.42
C ILE A 112 -28.95 16.14 -38.28
N CYS A 113 -27.74 16.69 -38.26
CA CYS A 113 -27.40 17.85 -39.09
C CYS A 113 -27.50 17.55 -40.60
N PHE A 114 -27.11 16.35 -41.02
CA PHE A 114 -27.25 15.91 -42.41
C PHE A 114 -28.72 15.79 -42.81
N ASP A 115 -29.55 15.16 -41.97
CA ASP A 115 -31.00 15.02 -42.20
C ASP A 115 -31.69 16.38 -42.28
N ILE A 116 -31.40 17.30 -41.35
CA ILE A 116 -31.93 18.68 -41.37
C ILE A 116 -31.52 19.40 -42.66
N SER A 117 -30.27 19.22 -43.11
CA SER A 117 -29.77 19.83 -44.35
C SER A 117 -30.48 19.26 -45.58
N GLN A 118 -30.75 17.96 -45.63
CA GLN A 118 -31.52 17.34 -46.71
C GLN A 118 -32.98 17.78 -46.72
N VAL A 119 -33.63 17.87 -45.55
CA VAL A 119 -35.01 18.39 -45.43
C VAL A 119 -35.07 19.84 -45.89
N GLY A 120 -34.11 20.67 -45.49
CA GLY A 120 -33.99 22.05 -45.94
C GLY A 120 -33.84 22.15 -47.46
N PHE A 121 -33.00 21.30 -48.06
CA PHE A 121 -32.79 21.25 -49.51
C PHE A 121 -34.04 20.81 -50.29
N ASN A 122 -34.74 19.78 -49.80
CA ASN A 122 -36.00 19.32 -50.40
C ASN A 122 -37.10 20.38 -50.32
N ARG A 123 -37.13 21.17 -49.23
CA ARG A 123 -38.13 22.23 -49.04
C ARG A 123 -37.88 23.48 -49.91
N ILE A 124 -36.66 23.67 -50.39
CA ILE A 124 -36.29 24.75 -51.33
C ILE A 124 -36.54 24.32 -52.79
N SER A 125 -36.49 23.02 -53.07
CA SER A 125 -36.72 22.45 -54.42
C SER A 125 -38.19 22.16 -54.75
N THR A 126 -39.13 22.43 -53.85
CA THR A 126 -40.59 22.28 -54.08
C THR A 126 -41.26 23.65 -54.13
#